data_AF-A0A133UIS9-F1
#
_entry.id   AF-A0A133UIS9-F1
#
_cell.length_a   1.000
_cell.length_b   1.000
_cell.length_c   1.000
_cell.angle_alpha   90.00
_cell.angle_beta   90.00
_cell.angle_gamma   90.00
#
_symmetry.space_group_name_H-M   'P 1'
#
loop_
_entity.id
_entity.type
_entity.pdbx_description
1 polymer ?
#
loop_
_entity_poly.entity_id
_entity_poly.type
_entity_poly.pdbx_seq_one_letter_code
_entity_poly.pdbx_strand_id
1 'polypeptide(L)'
;MKLPGRKWHVKHSLKAIRVLRQAGARFCRVYEGKKRPVGNAWQEKENTFTGEDEKLLKWVKGGGNYGVVGGFGDLTILDEDDERITELRRAKLPETFTVSTCHNDRHSYFVSPNFDGSIRLLDPEDPNTVVGDVQDEGKMVVGPGSVIYPEHDQKEGTGGYYEIVNDKLPAFVKRGTIKNAFGKFVNVRKKKSRKTKGENRKIETKTENFDIDITEVGMIKEAIENGDLAYKKGGKHGGYYVGAHPVHGSETGGNFHVIPELNAWRCWRNGHNSGGGPYYWIAVEEGIIDCSQAYQDSPALQGEKFRKILDIAVERGLITEEQARVVGVISPESSEKLEETVKTFKI
;
A
#
# COMPACT_ATOMS: atom_id res chain seq x y z
N MET A 1 -0.22 35.61 0.54
CA MET A 1 -0.28 35.52 -0.94
C MET A 1 -1.71 35.79 -1.39
N LYS A 2 -1.94 36.53 -2.49
CA LYS A 2 -3.30 36.70 -3.03
C LYS A 2 -3.67 35.46 -3.84
N LEU A 3 -4.80 34.83 -3.51
CA LEU A 3 -5.27 33.66 -4.24
C LEU A 3 -5.72 34.03 -5.66
N PRO A 4 -5.49 33.15 -6.65
CA PRO A 4 -5.92 33.39 -8.02
C PRO A 4 -7.46 33.33 -8.12
N GLY A 5 -8.02 34.10 -9.05
CA GLY A 5 -9.47 34.12 -9.28
C GLY A 5 -9.98 32.89 -10.05
N ARG A 6 -11.31 32.70 -10.07
CA ARG A 6 -11.98 31.55 -10.73
C ARG A 6 -11.55 31.32 -12.19
N LYS A 7 -11.33 32.39 -12.96
CA LYS A 7 -10.87 32.27 -14.36
C LYS A 7 -9.52 31.55 -14.46
N TRP A 8 -8.59 31.83 -13.54
CA TRP A 8 -7.29 31.17 -13.49
C TRP A 8 -7.45 29.71 -13.10
N HIS A 9 -8.24 29.42 -12.05
CA HIS A 9 -8.54 28.04 -11.62
C HIS A 9 -9.04 27.19 -12.78
N VAL A 10 -10.11 27.63 -13.44
CA VAL A 10 -10.72 26.88 -14.55
C VAL A 10 -9.74 26.66 -15.69
N LYS A 11 -8.99 27.69 -16.09
CA LYS A 11 -8.00 27.58 -17.18
C LYS A 11 -6.94 26.51 -16.89
N HIS A 12 -6.37 26.51 -15.68
CA HIS A 12 -5.26 25.62 -15.33
C HIS A 12 -5.74 24.20 -15.02
N SER A 13 -6.91 24.05 -14.38
CA SER A 13 -7.55 22.74 -14.18
C SER A 13 -7.86 22.06 -15.51
N LEU A 14 -8.47 22.77 -16.46
CA LEU A 14 -8.79 22.20 -17.77
C LEU A 14 -7.52 21.86 -18.59
N LYS A 15 -6.46 22.68 -18.47
CA LYS A 15 -5.16 22.37 -19.09
C LYS A 15 -4.60 21.05 -18.55
N ALA A 16 -4.52 20.89 -17.23
CA ALA A 16 -3.99 19.68 -16.61
C ALA A 16 -4.82 18.43 -16.92
N ILE A 17 -6.15 18.50 -16.81
CA ILE A 17 -7.04 17.38 -17.15
C ILE A 17 -6.82 16.92 -18.60
N ARG A 18 -6.66 17.86 -19.54
CA ARG A 18 -6.39 17.55 -20.96
C ARG A 18 -5.04 16.87 -21.18
N VAL A 19 -4.01 17.21 -20.41
CA VAL A 19 -2.69 16.58 -20.49
C VAL A 19 -2.76 15.19 -19.87
N LEU A 20 -3.21 15.08 -18.62
CA LEU A 20 -3.19 13.85 -17.84
C LEU A 20 -4.12 12.76 -18.39
N ARG A 21 -5.26 13.12 -19.01
CA ARG A 21 -6.15 12.12 -19.65
C ARG A 21 -5.46 11.33 -20.77
N GLN A 22 -4.41 11.89 -21.39
CA GLN A 22 -3.65 11.19 -22.44
C GLN A 22 -2.85 10.01 -21.86
N ALA A 23 -2.56 10.03 -20.56
CA ALA A 23 -1.95 8.92 -19.83
C ALA A 23 -3.00 7.99 -19.17
N GLY A 24 -4.28 8.10 -19.53
CA GLY A 24 -5.34 7.27 -18.93
C GLY A 24 -5.72 7.65 -17.49
N ALA A 25 -5.31 8.83 -17.02
CA ALA A 25 -5.61 9.31 -15.68
C ALA A 25 -7.11 9.35 -15.40
N ARG A 26 -7.49 9.03 -14.16
CA ARG A 26 -8.82 9.26 -13.61
C ARG A 26 -8.77 10.31 -12.51
N PHE A 27 -9.92 10.93 -12.29
CA PHE A 27 -10.05 12.08 -11.40
C PHE A 27 -11.15 11.84 -10.37
N CYS A 28 -11.06 12.51 -9.22
CA CYS A 28 -12.15 12.59 -8.26
C CYS A 28 -12.51 14.07 -8.00
N ARG A 29 -13.72 14.33 -7.51
CA ARG A 29 -14.11 15.68 -7.10
C ARG A 29 -13.55 15.97 -5.71
N VAL A 30 -13.04 17.18 -5.52
CA VAL A 30 -12.54 17.68 -4.24
C VAL A 30 -13.29 18.96 -3.90
N TYR A 31 -13.64 19.15 -2.63
CA TYR A 31 -14.36 20.36 -2.22
C TYR A 31 -13.56 21.63 -2.56
N GLU A 32 -14.25 22.68 -3.02
CA GLU A 32 -13.66 23.99 -3.26
C GLU A 32 -12.90 24.48 -2.02
N GLY A 33 -11.71 25.03 -2.23
CA GLY A 33 -10.88 25.57 -1.14
C GLY A 33 -10.25 24.52 -0.22
N LYS A 34 -10.48 23.21 -0.45
CA LYS A 34 -10.09 22.13 0.47
C LYS A 34 -9.27 21.05 -0.25
N LYS A 35 -8.66 20.18 0.56
CA LYS A 35 -7.93 18.96 0.13
C LYS A 35 -8.78 17.67 0.25
N ARG A 36 -10.05 17.77 0.65
CA ARG A 36 -10.94 16.63 0.93
C ARG A 36 -11.75 16.19 -0.30
N PRO A 37 -11.67 14.91 -0.73
CA PRO A 37 -12.55 14.35 -1.75
C PRO A 37 -14.03 14.40 -1.37
N VAL A 38 -14.88 14.46 -2.39
CA VAL A 38 -16.34 14.43 -2.24
C VAL A 38 -16.84 12.99 -2.26
N GLY A 39 -17.61 12.60 -1.25
CA GLY A 39 -18.22 11.28 -1.14
C GLY A 39 -17.31 10.24 -0.47
N ASN A 40 -17.90 9.07 -0.22
CA ASN A 40 -17.19 7.89 0.25
C ASN A 40 -16.70 7.07 -0.97
N ALA A 41 -15.70 6.21 -0.77
CA ALA A 41 -15.21 5.31 -1.82
C ALA A 41 -14.82 6.04 -3.12
N TRP A 42 -14.29 7.26 -2.99
CA TRP A 42 -13.93 8.13 -4.12
C TRP A 42 -12.82 7.55 -4.98
N GLN A 43 -12.03 6.61 -4.44
CA GLN A 43 -10.95 5.91 -5.13
C GLN A 43 -11.45 4.80 -6.07
N GLU A 44 -12.69 4.31 -5.87
CA GLU A 44 -13.24 3.23 -6.68
C GLU A 44 -13.49 3.67 -8.12
N LYS A 45 -13.33 2.75 -9.07
CA LYS A 45 -13.43 3.05 -10.50
C LYS A 45 -14.79 3.65 -10.87
N GLU A 46 -15.86 3.20 -10.23
CA GLU A 46 -17.23 3.63 -10.47
C GLU A 46 -17.49 5.07 -9.97
N ASN A 47 -16.70 5.54 -9.02
CA ASN A 47 -16.83 6.85 -8.39
C ASN A 47 -15.82 7.89 -8.90
N THR A 48 -14.90 7.47 -9.77
CA THR A 48 -13.93 8.32 -10.45
C THR A 48 -14.40 8.72 -11.84
N PHE A 49 -13.81 9.79 -12.38
CA PHE A 49 -14.20 10.45 -13.61
C PHE A 49 -13.09 10.37 -14.65
N THR A 50 -13.45 10.25 -15.93
CA THR A 50 -12.50 10.47 -17.03
C THR A 50 -12.29 11.96 -17.25
N GLY A 51 -11.24 12.35 -17.98
CA GLY A 51 -10.98 13.76 -18.29
C GLY A 51 -11.99 14.43 -19.23
N GLU A 52 -12.96 13.67 -19.76
CA GLU A 52 -14.03 14.15 -20.64
C GLU A 52 -15.39 14.14 -19.94
N ASP A 53 -15.46 13.62 -18.71
CA ASP A 53 -16.72 13.49 -17.99
C ASP A 53 -17.35 14.88 -17.70
N GLU A 54 -18.57 15.07 -18.19
CA GLU A 54 -19.27 16.35 -18.07
C GLU A 54 -19.51 16.77 -16.62
N LYS A 55 -19.71 15.82 -15.69
CA LYS A 55 -19.92 16.12 -14.27
C LYS A 55 -18.64 16.67 -13.66
N LEU A 56 -17.49 16.09 -13.97
CA LEU A 56 -16.18 16.62 -13.56
C LEU A 56 -15.94 18.01 -14.16
N LEU A 57 -16.16 18.17 -15.46
CA LEU A 57 -15.91 19.45 -16.14
C LEU A 57 -16.82 20.57 -15.62
N LYS A 58 -18.10 20.26 -15.35
CA LYS A 58 -19.04 21.20 -14.73
C LYS A 58 -18.64 21.56 -13.30
N TRP A 59 -18.17 20.59 -12.53
CA TRP A 59 -17.67 20.78 -11.16
C TRP A 59 -16.50 21.78 -11.13
N VAL A 60 -15.48 21.55 -11.95
CA VAL A 60 -14.30 22.43 -12.06
C VAL A 60 -14.68 23.82 -12.55
N LYS A 61 -15.55 23.92 -13.57
CA LYS A 61 -16.06 25.22 -14.05
C LYS A 61 -16.83 26.00 -12.97
N GLY A 62 -17.46 25.28 -12.03
CA GLY A 62 -18.14 25.84 -10.86
C GLY A 62 -17.21 26.39 -9.78
N GLY A 63 -15.91 26.05 -9.82
CA GLY A 63 -14.92 26.41 -8.79
C GLY A 63 -14.50 25.24 -7.89
N GLY A 64 -15.05 24.05 -8.10
CA GLY A 64 -14.67 22.87 -7.34
C GLY A 64 -13.26 22.39 -7.67
N ASN A 65 -12.47 22.07 -6.64
CA ASN A 65 -11.18 21.39 -6.81
C ASN A 65 -11.37 19.97 -7.34
N TYR A 66 -10.28 19.33 -7.75
CA TYR A 66 -10.30 17.92 -8.16
C TYR A 66 -9.01 17.23 -7.70
N GLY A 67 -9.07 15.90 -7.63
CA GLY A 67 -7.93 15.05 -7.36
C GLY A 67 -7.54 14.26 -8.61
N VAL A 68 -6.24 13.98 -8.75
CA VAL A 68 -5.73 13.00 -9.70
C VAL A 68 -5.50 11.69 -8.94
N VAL A 69 -6.20 10.64 -9.33
CA VAL A 69 -6.19 9.35 -8.62
C VAL A 69 -5.07 8.47 -9.19
N GLY A 70 -4.20 7.97 -8.32
CA GLY A 70 -3.09 7.10 -8.68
C GLY A 70 -3.54 5.69 -9.10
N GLY A 71 -2.66 4.97 -9.79
CA GLY A 71 -2.88 3.61 -10.28
C GLY A 71 -3.68 3.51 -11.59
N PHE A 72 -4.57 4.47 -11.88
CA PHE A 72 -5.30 4.47 -13.15
C PHE A 72 -4.43 4.91 -14.33
N GLY A 73 -4.44 4.13 -15.41
CA GLY A 73 -3.59 4.38 -16.57
C GLY A 73 -2.10 4.17 -16.25
N ASP A 74 -1.79 3.33 -15.25
CA ASP A 74 -0.44 3.14 -14.71
C ASP A 74 0.18 4.45 -14.17
N LEU A 75 -0.64 5.42 -13.78
CA LEU A 75 -0.17 6.72 -13.31
C LEU A 75 0.24 6.66 -11.84
N THR A 76 1.53 6.86 -11.59
CA THR A 76 2.11 7.01 -10.25
C THR A 76 2.53 8.46 -10.04
N ILE A 77 2.25 9.03 -8.88
CA ILE A 77 2.63 10.41 -8.54
C ILE A 77 3.63 10.39 -7.40
N LEU A 78 4.78 11.04 -7.59
CA LEU A 78 5.71 11.33 -6.51
C LEU A 78 5.34 12.68 -5.88
N ASP A 79 4.96 12.64 -4.61
CA ASP A 79 4.75 13.78 -3.73
C ASP A 79 6.10 14.14 -3.06
N GLU A 80 6.74 15.18 -3.57
CA GLU A 80 8.09 15.63 -3.21
C GLU A 80 8.00 16.68 -2.09
N ASP A 81 7.70 16.25 -0.85
CA ASP A 81 7.58 17.10 0.34
C ASP A 81 8.92 17.64 0.89
N ASP A 82 10.05 17.15 0.36
CA ASP A 82 11.41 17.49 0.81
C ASP A 82 12.32 17.77 -0.39
N GLU A 83 13.17 18.80 -0.28
CA GLU A 83 14.10 19.20 -1.37
C GLU A 83 15.06 18.06 -1.75
N ARG A 84 15.44 17.18 -0.80
CA ARG A 84 16.29 16.01 -1.09
C ARG A 84 15.60 15.03 -2.03
N ILE A 85 14.29 14.83 -1.87
CA ILE A 85 13.48 14.02 -2.79
C ILE A 85 13.42 14.71 -4.15
N THR A 86 13.25 16.05 -4.16
CA THR A 86 13.24 16.85 -5.38
C THR A 86 14.53 16.76 -6.17
N GLU A 87 15.68 16.89 -5.52
CA GLU A 87 17.00 16.76 -6.14
C GLU A 87 17.23 15.34 -6.67
N LEU A 88 16.87 14.32 -5.90
CA LEU A 88 17.01 12.93 -6.34
C LEU A 88 16.13 12.60 -7.54
N ARG A 89 14.91 13.13 -7.59
CA ARG A 89 14.04 13.00 -8.76
C ARG A 89 14.66 13.67 -9.98
N ARG A 90 15.32 14.85 -9.84
CA ARG A 90 16.05 15.53 -10.94
C ARG A 90 17.22 14.69 -11.43
N ALA A 91 17.95 14.08 -10.51
CA ALA A 91 19.16 13.35 -10.82
C ALA A 91 18.89 11.97 -11.43
N LYS A 92 17.79 11.30 -11.05
CA LYS A 92 17.59 9.87 -11.35
C LYS A 92 16.40 9.55 -12.24
N LEU A 93 15.42 10.44 -12.34
CA LEU A 93 14.19 10.20 -13.11
C LEU A 93 14.11 11.20 -14.27
N PRO A 94 13.48 10.82 -15.39
CA PRO A 94 13.30 11.72 -16.51
C PRO A 94 12.44 12.92 -16.12
N GLU A 95 12.63 14.04 -16.82
CA GLU A 95 11.68 15.15 -16.74
C GLU A 95 10.28 14.68 -17.12
N THR A 96 9.28 15.20 -16.42
CA THR A 96 7.91 14.75 -16.54
C THR A 96 6.92 15.87 -16.27
N PHE A 97 5.62 15.61 -16.41
CA PHE A 97 4.58 16.53 -15.93
C PHE A 97 4.80 16.81 -14.43
N THR A 98 5.00 18.08 -14.08
CA THR A 98 5.34 18.48 -12.70
C THR A 98 4.53 19.70 -12.28
N VAL A 99 4.13 19.67 -11.01
CA VAL A 99 3.21 20.64 -10.41
C VAL A 99 3.85 21.20 -9.15
N SER A 100 3.78 22.51 -8.95
CA SER A 100 4.06 23.17 -7.66
C SER A 100 2.84 23.04 -6.75
N THR A 101 3.03 22.64 -5.50
CA THR A 101 1.96 22.64 -4.49
C THR A 101 1.79 24.03 -3.87
N CYS A 102 0.77 24.19 -3.02
CA CYS A 102 0.55 25.41 -2.24
C CYS A 102 1.66 25.71 -1.21
N HIS A 103 2.54 24.75 -0.95
CA HIS A 103 3.65 24.85 0.01
C HIS A 103 5.02 24.94 -0.67
N ASN A 104 5.05 25.13 -2.00
CA ASN A 104 6.24 25.13 -2.86
C ASN A 104 6.92 23.76 -3.08
N ASP A 105 6.30 22.69 -2.58
CA ASP A 105 6.68 21.30 -2.86
C ASP A 105 6.31 20.92 -4.30
N ARG A 106 6.63 19.69 -4.73
CA ARG A 106 6.34 19.22 -6.10
C ARG A 106 5.51 17.95 -6.14
N HIS A 107 4.59 17.86 -7.09
CA HIS A 107 4.07 16.58 -7.55
C HIS A 107 4.64 16.26 -8.94
N SER A 108 5.36 15.15 -9.10
CA SER A 108 5.83 14.65 -10.39
C SER A 108 5.11 13.37 -10.79
N TYR A 109 4.58 13.34 -12.01
CA TYR A 109 3.69 12.29 -12.47
C TYR A 109 4.42 11.36 -13.43
N PHE A 110 4.27 10.04 -13.30
CA PHE A 110 4.96 9.07 -14.16
C PHE A 110 4.00 7.97 -14.62
N VAL A 111 4.21 7.45 -15.82
CA VAL A 111 3.57 6.20 -16.26
C VAL A 111 4.50 5.05 -15.85
N SER A 112 4.08 4.26 -14.87
CA SER A 112 4.85 3.18 -14.28
C SER A 112 4.02 1.88 -14.22
N PRO A 113 3.99 1.09 -15.30
CA PRO A 113 3.17 -0.11 -15.35
C PRO A 113 3.54 -1.14 -14.29
N ASN A 114 2.52 -1.81 -13.75
CA ASN A 114 2.65 -2.80 -12.68
C ASN A 114 3.37 -2.21 -11.44
N PHE A 115 3.07 -0.95 -11.11
CA PHE A 115 3.43 -0.41 -9.81
C PHE A 115 2.63 -1.14 -8.73
N ASP A 116 3.27 -1.33 -7.58
CA ASP A 116 2.79 -2.23 -6.55
C ASP A 116 2.55 -1.40 -5.30
N GLY A 117 1.40 -0.73 -5.31
CA GLY A 117 0.87 0.09 -4.24
C GLY A 117 1.58 1.43 -4.01
N SER A 118 0.98 2.23 -3.13
CA SER A 118 1.55 3.49 -2.67
C SER A 118 2.68 3.26 -1.65
N ILE A 119 3.67 4.16 -1.61
CA ILE A 119 4.87 4.00 -0.78
C ILE A 119 5.11 5.27 0.03
N ARG A 120 5.35 5.13 1.33
CA ARG A 120 5.83 6.23 2.16
C ARG A 120 7.35 6.37 2.09
N LEU A 121 7.85 7.58 1.87
CA LEU A 121 9.28 7.87 1.89
C LEU A 121 9.65 8.44 3.26
N LEU A 122 10.56 7.77 3.95
CA LEU A 122 11.01 8.12 5.29
C LEU A 122 12.44 8.65 5.27
N ASP A 123 12.76 9.57 6.17
CA ASP A 123 14.12 10.07 6.34
C ASP A 123 15.07 8.92 6.74
N PRO A 124 16.17 8.67 6.00
CA PRO A 124 17.18 7.68 6.35
C PRO A 124 17.87 7.90 7.70
N GLU A 125 17.84 9.11 8.21
CA GLU A 125 18.46 9.48 9.49
C GLU A 125 17.44 9.51 10.63
N ASP A 126 16.15 9.77 10.31
CA ASP A 126 15.03 9.70 11.25
C ASP A 126 13.82 8.98 10.62
N PRO A 127 13.69 7.66 10.80
CA PRO A 127 12.61 6.87 10.20
C PRO A 127 11.19 7.26 10.65
N ASN A 128 11.01 8.15 11.63
CA ASN A 128 9.70 8.68 12.01
C ASN A 128 9.30 9.92 11.19
N THR A 129 10.25 10.51 10.47
CA THR A 129 10.02 11.69 9.64
C THR A 129 9.68 11.27 8.22
N VAL A 130 8.50 11.68 7.75
CA VAL A 130 8.05 11.50 6.37
C VAL A 130 8.63 12.63 5.52
N VAL A 131 9.25 12.26 4.40
CA VAL A 131 9.93 13.20 3.48
C VAL A 131 9.29 13.20 2.09
N GLY A 132 8.21 12.44 1.92
CA GLY A 132 7.43 12.36 0.69
C GLY A 132 6.60 11.09 0.64
N ASP A 133 5.76 10.99 -0.39
CA ASP A 133 4.96 9.81 -0.66
C ASP A 133 4.99 9.49 -2.17
N VAL A 134 4.96 8.22 -2.52
CA VAL A 134 4.65 7.74 -3.86
C VAL A 134 3.17 7.34 -3.84
N GLN A 135 2.33 8.16 -4.45
CA GLN A 135 0.88 7.99 -4.53
C GLN A 135 0.52 7.16 -5.77
N ASP A 136 -0.08 6.01 -5.54
CA ASP A 136 -0.55 5.09 -6.57
C ASP A 136 -2.00 4.63 -6.24
N GLU A 137 -2.37 3.38 -6.52
CA GLU A 137 -3.69 2.83 -6.24
C GLU A 137 -4.18 3.17 -4.81
N GLY A 138 -5.45 3.58 -4.72
CA GLY A 138 -6.10 3.98 -3.47
C GLY A 138 -5.75 5.38 -2.97
N LYS A 139 -4.86 6.12 -3.66
CA LYS A 139 -4.43 7.47 -3.27
C LYS A 139 -4.73 8.50 -4.36
N MET A 140 -4.70 9.77 -3.96
CA MET A 140 -4.81 10.90 -4.88
C MET A 140 -3.94 12.06 -4.42
N VAL A 141 -3.57 12.89 -5.38
CA VAL A 141 -3.03 14.22 -5.13
C VAL A 141 -4.04 15.27 -5.59
N VAL A 142 -4.05 16.44 -4.95
CA VAL A 142 -4.85 17.57 -5.42
C VAL A 142 -4.33 18.02 -6.79
N GLY A 143 -5.25 18.17 -7.75
CA GLY A 143 -4.93 18.45 -9.15
C GLY A 143 -4.56 19.92 -9.42
N PRO A 144 -3.75 20.19 -10.45
CA PRO A 144 -3.34 21.56 -10.81
C PRO A 144 -4.52 22.46 -11.14
N GLY A 145 -4.37 23.75 -10.86
CA GLY A 145 -5.44 24.74 -10.93
C GLY A 145 -6.28 24.82 -9.65
N SER A 146 -6.26 23.79 -8.79
CA SER A 146 -6.95 23.79 -7.50
C SER A 146 -6.39 24.86 -6.55
N VAL A 147 -7.26 25.37 -5.66
CA VAL A 147 -6.93 26.42 -4.69
C VAL A 147 -7.29 25.93 -3.28
N ILE A 148 -6.41 26.14 -2.32
CA ILE A 148 -6.61 25.83 -0.89
C ILE A 148 -6.73 27.14 -0.13
N TYR A 149 -7.83 27.28 0.60
CA TYR A 149 -8.07 28.45 1.44
C TYR A 149 -7.31 28.32 2.76
N PRO A 150 -6.67 29.40 3.26
CA PRO A 150 -5.85 29.33 4.47
C PRO A 150 -6.55 28.75 5.70
N GLU A 151 -7.84 29.01 5.86
CA GLU A 151 -8.70 28.48 6.91
C GLU A 151 -9.02 26.98 6.80
N HIS A 152 -8.58 26.34 5.73
CA HIS A 152 -8.84 24.93 5.42
C HIS A 152 -7.57 24.10 5.23
N ASP A 153 -6.40 24.71 5.34
CA ASP A 153 -5.14 23.99 5.27
C ASP A 153 -4.76 23.45 6.66
N GLN A 154 -4.02 22.35 6.67
CA GLN A 154 -3.57 21.69 7.90
C GLN A 154 -2.46 22.50 8.61
N LYS A 155 -1.68 23.25 7.84
CA LYS A 155 -0.72 24.23 8.35
C LYS A 155 -1.46 25.56 8.48
N GLU A 156 -1.88 25.90 9.69
CA GLU A 156 -2.72 27.07 9.97
C GLU A 156 -2.13 28.35 9.36
N GLY A 157 -2.97 29.14 8.68
CA GLY A 157 -2.55 30.38 8.02
C GLY A 157 -1.77 30.17 6.71
N THR A 158 -1.58 28.92 6.26
CA THR A 158 -0.97 28.60 4.97
C THR A 158 -2.05 28.18 3.98
N GLY A 159 -1.89 28.54 2.71
CA GLY A 159 -2.85 28.27 1.64
C GLY A 159 -2.27 28.73 0.31
N GLY A 160 -2.91 28.39 -0.80
CA GLY A 160 -2.34 28.68 -2.11
C GLY A 160 -3.01 27.95 -3.24
N TYR A 161 -2.24 27.68 -4.28
CA TYR A 161 -2.75 27.04 -5.49
C TYR A 161 -1.75 26.03 -6.02
N TYR A 162 -2.24 25.08 -6.80
CA TYR A 162 -1.42 24.08 -7.48
C TYR A 162 -1.13 24.55 -8.91
N GLU A 163 0.13 24.74 -9.26
CA GLU A 163 0.53 25.31 -10.56
C GLU A 163 1.32 24.32 -11.40
N ILE A 164 1.02 24.21 -12.70
CA ILE A 164 1.82 23.40 -13.62
C ILE A 164 3.14 24.13 -13.88
N VAL A 165 4.26 23.50 -13.53
CA VAL A 165 5.61 24.04 -13.78
C VAL A 165 6.34 23.30 -14.90
N ASN A 166 5.88 22.11 -15.25
CA ASN A 166 6.29 21.39 -16.45
C ASN A 166 5.05 20.73 -17.08
N ASP A 167 4.70 21.11 -18.31
CA ASP A 167 3.48 20.67 -18.98
C ASP A 167 3.70 19.55 -20.00
N LYS A 168 4.88 18.89 -19.95
CA LYS A 168 5.14 17.63 -20.66
C LYS A 168 4.12 16.55 -20.26
N LEU A 169 3.99 15.51 -21.08
CA LEU A 169 3.24 14.32 -20.69
C LEU A 169 3.93 13.60 -19.51
N PRO A 170 3.20 12.85 -18.68
CA PRO A 170 3.80 11.93 -17.73
C PRO A 170 4.80 11.01 -18.42
N ALA A 171 6.05 11.03 -17.95
CA ALA A 171 7.14 10.26 -18.51
C ALA A 171 6.98 8.79 -18.16
N PHE A 172 7.26 7.93 -19.13
CA PHE A 172 7.32 6.50 -18.90
C PHE A 172 8.56 6.13 -18.08
N VAL A 173 8.37 5.31 -17.05
CA VAL A 173 9.44 4.71 -16.28
C VAL A 173 9.24 3.20 -16.19
N LYS A 174 10.33 2.44 -16.30
CA LYS A 174 10.26 0.98 -16.18
C LYS A 174 9.88 0.59 -14.76
N ARG A 175 9.23 -0.57 -14.59
CA ARG A 175 8.94 -1.17 -13.29
C ARG A 175 10.16 -1.11 -12.37
N GLY A 176 9.95 -0.69 -11.13
CA GLY A 176 11.00 -0.58 -10.12
C GLY A 176 11.92 0.64 -10.23
N THR A 177 11.86 1.43 -11.31
CA THR A 177 12.73 2.62 -11.47
C THR A 177 12.52 3.63 -10.34
N ILE A 178 11.27 3.95 -10.00
CA ILE A 178 10.92 4.84 -8.88
C ILE A 178 11.41 4.24 -7.55
N LYS A 179 11.07 2.98 -7.26
CA LYS A 179 11.52 2.27 -6.04
C LYS A 179 13.06 2.29 -5.91
N ASN A 180 13.78 2.07 -7.00
CA ASN A 180 15.25 2.08 -7.03
C ASN A 180 15.83 3.49 -6.86
N ALA A 181 15.19 4.52 -7.43
CA ALA A 181 15.62 5.91 -7.30
C ALA A 181 15.60 6.35 -5.83
N PHE A 182 14.54 5.99 -5.11
CA PHE A 182 14.30 6.36 -3.71
C PHE A 182 14.58 5.24 -2.71
N GLY A 183 15.27 4.16 -3.09
CA GLY A 183 15.39 2.96 -2.25
C GLY A 183 15.94 3.21 -0.83
N LYS A 184 16.74 4.26 -0.63
CA LYS A 184 17.22 4.67 0.70
C LYS A 184 16.09 5.18 1.62
N PHE A 185 15.03 5.75 1.04
CA PHE A 185 13.89 6.34 1.72
C PHE A 185 12.70 5.38 1.82
N VAL A 186 12.65 4.35 0.96
CA VAL A 186 11.58 3.34 0.94
C VAL A 186 11.68 2.35 2.11
N ASN A 187 12.88 2.10 2.65
CA ASN A 187 13.08 1.15 3.76
C ASN A 187 14.42 1.39 4.47
N VAL A 188 14.43 2.31 5.44
CA VAL A 188 15.60 2.64 6.28
C VAL A 188 15.97 1.50 7.25
N ARG A 189 15.14 0.46 7.38
CA ARG A 189 15.40 -0.68 8.28
C ARG A 189 16.44 -1.71 7.79
N LYS A 190 17.11 -1.53 6.65
CA LYS A 190 18.21 -2.44 6.22
C LYS A 190 19.47 -1.69 5.82
N LYS A 191 20.36 -1.48 6.80
CA LYS A 191 21.79 -1.27 6.54
C LYS A 191 22.63 -2.07 7.54
N LYS A 192 22.83 -3.37 7.27
CA LYS A 192 24.08 -4.05 7.63
C LYS A 192 24.90 -4.29 6.37
N SER A 193 26.21 -4.24 6.55
CA SER A 193 27.26 -3.85 5.60
C SER A 193 27.48 -4.80 4.41
N ARG A 194 27.98 -4.21 3.32
CA ARG A 194 28.43 -4.86 2.08
C ARG A 194 29.46 -5.96 2.34
N LYS A 195 29.29 -7.12 1.68
CA LYS A 195 30.40 -7.88 1.08
C LYS A 195 30.08 -8.29 -0.37
N THR A 196 31.16 -8.53 -1.07
CA THR A 196 31.51 -8.35 -2.49
C THR A 196 30.80 -9.24 -3.53
N LYS A 197 30.78 -8.71 -4.76
CA LYS A 197 30.42 -9.30 -6.07
C LYS A 197 30.70 -10.81 -6.23
N GLY A 198 29.71 -11.52 -6.77
CA GLY A 198 29.86 -12.81 -7.45
C GLY A 198 28.64 -13.10 -8.33
N GLU A 199 28.83 -13.01 -9.64
CA GLU A 199 28.09 -13.62 -10.75
C GLU A 199 26.56 -13.67 -10.76
N ASN A 200 25.98 -12.87 -11.67
CA ASN A 200 24.58 -12.90 -12.06
C ASN A 200 24.18 -14.25 -12.67
N ARG A 201 23.53 -15.11 -11.90
CA ARG A 201 22.54 -16.05 -12.44
C ARG A 201 21.15 -15.43 -12.27
N LYS A 202 20.36 -15.48 -13.34
CA LYS A 202 18.95 -15.04 -13.41
C LYS A 202 18.20 -15.57 -12.19
N ILE A 203 17.71 -14.68 -11.32
CA ILE A 203 16.74 -15.04 -10.28
C ILE A 203 15.40 -14.45 -10.73
N GLU A 204 14.57 -15.32 -11.28
CA GLU A 204 13.12 -15.17 -11.22
C GLU A 204 12.78 -15.06 -9.73
N THR A 205 12.25 -13.92 -9.30
CA THR A 205 11.86 -13.73 -7.90
C THR A 205 10.59 -14.55 -7.62
N LYS A 206 10.76 -15.86 -7.40
CA LYS A 206 10.00 -16.54 -6.36
C LYS A 206 10.43 -15.89 -5.05
N THR A 207 9.54 -15.12 -4.43
CA THR A 207 9.62 -14.91 -3.00
C THR A 207 9.73 -16.29 -2.38
N GLU A 208 10.87 -16.61 -1.77
CA GLU A 208 10.97 -17.73 -0.85
C GLU A 208 10.08 -17.36 0.36
N ASN A 209 8.78 -17.60 0.20
CA ASN A 209 7.87 -17.79 1.32
C ASN A 209 8.40 -19.00 2.06
N PHE A 210 8.62 -18.86 3.36
CA PHE A 210 8.86 -20.03 4.20
C PHE A 210 7.63 -20.93 4.08
N ASP A 211 7.89 -22.18 3.73
CA ASP A 211 7.02 -23.12 3.01
C ASP A 211 5.95 -23.75 3.93
N ILE A 212 5.18 -22.94 4.66
CA ILE A 212 4.02 -23.45 5.39
C ILE A 212 2.90 -23.64 4.37
N ASP A 213 2.55 -24.88 4.07
CA ASP A 213 1.36 -25.19 3.28
C ASP A 213 0.10 -24.89 4.10
N ILE A 214 -0.75 -23.99 3.61
CA ILE A 214 -2.00 -23.60 4.24
C ILE A 214 -2.90 -24.81 4.53
N THR A 215 -2.82 -25.88 3.73
CA THR A 215 -3.62 -27.09 3.97
C THR A 215 -3.13 -27.93 5.14
N GLU A 216 -1.93 -27.66 5.64
CA GLU A 216 -1.29 -28.38 6.74
C GLU A 216 -1.35 -27.63 8.08
N VAL A 217 -2.09 -26.52 8.17
CA VAL A 217 -2.09 -25.64 9.36
C VAL A 217 -3.30 -25.87 10.26
N GLY A 218 -3.06 -26.43 11.45
CA GLY A 218 -4.00 -26.43 12.58
C GLY A 218 -5.43 -26.84 12.19
N MET A 219 -6.40 -26.02 12.59
CA MET A 219 -7.82 -26.30 12.33
C MET A 219 -8.20 -26.38 10.84
N ILE A 220 -7.40 -25.83 9.88
CA ILE A 220 -7.65 -26.05 8.44
C ILE A 220 -7.39 -27.51 8.08
N LYS A 221 -6.24 -28.05 8.51
CA LYS A 221 -5.85 -29.43 8.26
C LYS A 221 -6.90 -30.40 8.81
N GLU A 222 -7.26 -30.21 10.07
CA GLU A 222 -8.27 -31.04 10.74
C GLU A 222 -9.61 -30.99 10.01
N ALA A 223 -10.07 -29.82 9.58
CA ALA A 223 -11.32 -29.67 8.86
C ALA A 223 -11.29 -30.29 7.45
N ILE A 224 -10.13 -30.33 6.80
CA ILE A 224 -9.93 -31.07 5.53
C ILE A 224 -9.97 -32.58 5.78
N GLU A 225 -9.24 -33.07 6.78
CA GLU A 225 -9.13 -34.50 7.13
C GLU A 225 -10.48 -35.08 7.61
N ASN A 226 -11.24 -34.31 8.39
CA ASN A 226 -12.57 -34.69 8.87
C ASN A 226 -13.66 -34.55 7.80
N GLY A 227 -13.36 -33.92 6.65
CA GLY A 227 -14.32 -33.71 5.56
C GLY A 227 -15.28 -32.53 5.76
N ASP A 228 -15.02 -31.67 6.74
CA ASP A 228 -15.81 -30.44 7.00
C ASP A 228 -15.57 -29.36 5.93
N LEU A 229 -14.38 -29.35 5.31
CA LEU A 229 -14.07 -28.54 4.13
C LEU A 229 -14.06 -29.43 2.87
N ALA A 230 -15.06 -29.26 2.02
CA ALA A 230 -15.21 -30.04 0.80
C ALA A 230 -14.34 -29.48 -0.33
N TYR A 231 -13.56 -30.33 -0.99
CA TYR A 231 -12.79 -29.93 -2.17
C TYR A 231 -13.71 -29.70 -3.39
N LYS A 232 -13.51 -28.58 -4.07
CA LYS A 232 -14.15 -28.22 -5.33
C LYS A 232 -13.08 -28.08 -6.41
N LYS A 233 -13.17 -28.91 -7.44
CA LYS A 233 -12.30 -28.86 -8.61
C LYS A 233 -12.76 -27.75 -9.57
N GLY A 234 -11.81 -26.98 -10.12
CA GLY A 234 -12.08 -25.89 -11.06
C GLY A 234 -12.04 -24.50 -10.41
N GLY A 235 -12.58 -23.50 -11.11
CA GLY A 235 -12.42 -22.08 -10.75
C GLY A 235 -11.12 -21.48 -11.29
N LYS A 236 -10.84 -20.22 -10.93
CA LYS A 236 -9.68 -19.45 -11.42
C LYS A 236 -8.33 -20.08 -11.05
N HIS A 237 -8.30 -20.90 -9.98
CA HIS A 237 -7.09 -21.43 -9.34
C HIS A 237 -7.06 -22.97 -9.29
N GLY A 238 -7.70 -23.64 -10.27
CA GLY A 238 -7.64 -25.10 -10.44
C GLY A 238 -8.43 -25.94 -9.41
N GLY A 239 -8.65 -25.43 -8.20
CA GLY A 239 -9.50 -25.99 -7.17
C GLY A 239 -9.31 -25.32 -5.80
N TYR A 240 -10.23 -25.56 -4.88
CA TYR A 240 -10.22 -24.98 -3.53
C TYR A 240 -11.06 -25.84 -2.57
N TYR A 241 -10.81 -25.73 -1.27
CA TYR A 241 -11.66 -26.32 -0.24
C TYR A 241 -12.68 -25.27 0.24
N VAL A 242 -13.91 -25.70 0.55
CA VAL A 242 -14.98 -24.82 1.02
C VAL A 242 -15.84 -25.47 2.10
N GLY A 243 -16.23 -24.69 3.10
CA GLY A 243 -17.16 -25.12 4.16
C GLY A 243 -17.42 -24.01 5.18
N ALA A 244 -17.81 -24.40 6.39
CA ALA A 244 -17.98 -23.47 7.50
C ALA A 244 -16.61 -23.08 8.09
N HIS A 245 -16.46 -21.82 8.49
CA HIS A 245 -15.23 -21.35 9.11
C HIS A 245 -14.93 -22.12 10.42
N PRO A 246 -13.76 -22.77 10.57
CA PRO A 246 -13.46 -23.60 11.75
C PRO A 246 -13.56 -22.87 13.10
N VAL A 247 -13.12 -21.61 13.16
CA VAL A 247 -13.12 -20.81 14.40
C VAL A 247 -14.52 -20.28 14.81
N HIS A 248 -15.30 -19.73 13.86
CA HIS A 248 -16.55 -19.02 14.19
C HIS A 248 -17.80 -19.51 13.44
N GLY A 249 -17.70 -20.66 12.79
CA GLY A 249 -18.77 -21.31 12.04
C GLY A 249 -19.30 -20.50 10.86
N SER A 250 -20.46 -20.92 10.36
CA SER A 250 -21.21 -20.31 9.26
C SER A 250 -22.71 -20.51 9.46
N GLU A 251 -23.52 -19.50 9.13
CA GLU A 251 -24.98 -19.64 9.11
C GLU A 251 -25.46 -20.41 7.86
N THR A 252 -24.74 -20.30 6.75
CA THR A 252 -25.10 -20.90 5.44
C THR A 252 -24.19 -22.06 5.04
N GLY A 253 -23.24 -22.44 5.89
CA GLY A 253 -22.35 -23.59 5.71
C GLY A 253 -21.19 -23.43 4.72
N GLY A 254 -21.06 -22.30 4.01
CA GLY A 254 -20.04 -22.13 2.95
C GLY A 254 -19.29 -20.80 2.97
N ASN A 255 -19.00 -20.24 4.15
CA ASN A 255 -18.36 -18.94 4.27
C ASN A 255 -16.83 -18.98 4.25
N PHE A 256 -16.20 -20.15 4.23
CA PHE A 256 -14.75 -20.26 4.35
C PHE A 256 -14.14 -21.05 3.20
N HIS A 257 -13.13 -20.47 2.56
CA HIS A 257 -12.45 -21.02 1.40
C HIS A 257 -10.95 -21.14 1.69
N VAL A 258 -10.34 -22.27 1.34
CA VAL A 258 -8.88 -22.46 1.32
C VAL A 258 -8.45 -22.71 -0.11
N ILE A 259 -7.50 -21.92 -0.61
CA ILE A 259 -7.05 -21.91 -2.00
C ILE A 259 -5.58 -22.34 -2.04
N PRO A 260 -5.28 -23.64 -2.22
CA PRO A 260 -3.91 -24.16 -2.16
C PRO A 260 -2.96 -23.50 -3.16
N GLU A 261 -3.42 -23.22 -4.39
CA GLU A 261 -2.60 -22.56 -5.43
C GLU A 261 -2.07 -21.19 -4.98
N LEU A 262 -2.84 -20.47 -4.17
CA LEU A 262 -2.46 -19.16 -3.63
C LEU A 262 -1.80 -19.26 -2.25
N ASN A 263 -1.74 -20.47 -1.68
CA ASN A 263 -1.35 -20.72 -0.30
C ASN A 263 -2.08 -19.79 0.70
N ALA A 264 -3.40 -19.66 0.55
CA ALA A 264 -4.19 -18.65 1.27
C ALA A 264 -5.60 -19.15 1.61
N TRP A 265 -6.22 -18.49 2.59
CA TRP A 265 -7.62 -18.70 2.97
C TRP A 265 -8.43 -17.41 2.85
N ARG A 266 -9.75 -17.55 2.78
CA ARG A 266 -10.70 -16.44 2.74
C ARG A 266 -12.00 -16.75 3.47
N CYS A 267 -12.46 -15.82 4.30
CA CYS A 267 -13.76 -15.81 4.93
C CYS A 267 -14.68 -14.80 4.23
N TRP A 268 -15.86 -15.27 3.85
CA TRP A 268 -16.93 -14.52 3.18
C TRP A 268 -18.07 -14.17 4.14
N ARG A 269 -17.85 -14.22 5.45
CA ARG A 269 -18.88 -13.84 6.41
C ARG A 269 -19.31 -12.40 6.15
N ASN A 270 -20.63 -12.21 6.09
CA ASN A 270 -21.24 -10.88 5.96
C ASN A 270 -20.71 -9.98 7.07
N GLY A 271 -20.09 -8.87 6.69
CA GLY A 271 -19.57 -7.86 7.61
C GLY A 271 -18.05 -7.70 7.64
N HIS A 272 -17.24 -8.68 7.21
CA HIS A 272 -15.77 -8.50 7.26
C HIS A 272 -14.92 -9.02 6.10
N ASN A 273 -15.43 -9.90 5.22
CA ASN A 273 -14.74 -10.38 3.99
C ASN A 273 -13.19 -10.40 4.09
N SER A 274 -12.67 -11.29 4.92
CA SER A 274 -11.28 -11.32 5.36
C SER A 274 -10.53 -12.53 4.80
N GLY A 275 -9.22 -12.55 4.92
CA GLY A 275 -8.36 -13.66 4.49
C GLY A 275 -6.88 -13.31 4.53
N GLY A 276 -6.04 -14.32 4.30
CA GLY A 276 -4.59 -14.17 4.29
C GLY A 276 -3.87 -15.50 4.09
N GLY A 277 -2.55 -15.47 4.24
CA GLY A 277 -1.70 -16.67 4.23
C GLY A 277 -1.67 -17.42 5.57
N PRO A 278 -0.82 -18.45 5.69
CA PRO A 278 -0.69 -19.31 6.87
C PRO A 278 -0.51 -18.56 8.19
N TYR A 279 0.31 -17.50 8.22
CA TYR A 279 0.53 -16.73 9.45
C TYR A 279 -0.71 -15.94 9.91
N TYR A 280 -1.51 -15.43 8.97
CA TYR A 280 -2.81 -14.83 9.33
C TYR A 280 -3.77 -15.88 9.85
N TRP A 281 -3.72 -17.11 9.32
CA TRP A 281 -4.53 -18.21 9.84
C TRP A 281 -4.16 -18.54 11.29
N ILE A 282 -2.87 -18.78 11.57
CA ILE A 282 -2.38 -19.06 12.93
C ILE A 282 -2.82 -17.95 13.89
N ALA A 283 -2.74 -16.67 13.47
CA ALA A 283 -3.15 -15.54 14.29
C ALA A 283 -4.65 -15.53 14.64
N VAL A 284 -5.50 -15.90 13.69
CA VAL A 284 -6.97 -15.99 13.89
C VAL A 284 -7.32 -17.19 14.77
N GLU A 285 -6.68 -18.33 14.49
CA GLU A 285 -6.87 -19.58 15.25
C GLU A 285 -6.49 -19.40 16.73
N GLU A 286 -5.40 -18.69 16.99
CA GLU A 286 -4.88 -18.40 18.34
C GLU A 286 -5.57 -17.20 19.02
N GLY A 287 -6.56 -16.57 18.36
CA GLY A 287 -7.26 -15.39 18.87
C GLY A 287 -6.37 -14.16 19.07
N ILE A 288 -5.18 -14.11 18.43
CA ILE A 288 -4.26 -12.97 18.47
C ILE A 288 -4.83 -11.78 17.69
N ILE A 289 -5.59 -12.08 16.65
CA ILE A 289 -6.39 -11.13 15.87
C ILE A 289 -7.80 -11.68 15.69
N ASP A 290 -8.78 -10.79 15.55
CA ASP A 290 -10.10 -11.17 15.09
C ASP A 290 -10.06 -11.52 13.58
N CYS A 291 -10.93 -12.42 13.13
CA CYS A 291 -11.01 -12.82 11.72
C CYS A 291 -11.19 -11.62 10.79
N SER A 292 -11.94 -10.57 11.19
CA SER A 292 -12.11 -9.34 10.41
C SER A 292 -10.83 -8.53 10.19
N GLN A 293 -9.81 -8.79 11.00
CA GLN A 293 -8.52 -8.13 10.93
C GLN A 293 -7.54 -8.85 9.99
N ALA A 294 -7.89 -10.01 9.45
CA ALA A 294 -7.09 -10.68 8.42
C ALA A 294 -7.42 -10.08 7.05
N TYR A 295 -6.61 -9.16 6.54
CA TYR A 295 -6.74 -8.64 5.19
C TYR A 295 -5.39 -8.12 4.71
N GLN A 296 -5.26 -7.94 3.39
CA GLN A 296 -4.06 -7.40 2.77
C GLN A 296 -3.72 -6.02 3.36
N ASP A 297 -2.49 -5.86 3.83
CA ASP A 297 -1.98 -4.65 4.53
C ASP A 297 -2.57 -4.38 5.92
N SER A 298 -3.20 -5.38 6.54
CA SER A 298 -3.68 -5.24 7.92
C SER A 298 -2.53 -4.97 8.90
N PRO A 299 -2.60 -3.88 9.70
CA PRO A 299 -1.60 -3.60 10.73
C PRO A 299 -1.69 -4.58 11.92
N ALA A 300 -2.70 -5.45 11.95
CA ALA A 300 -2.95 -6.35 13.08
C ALA A 300 -1.85 -7.42 13.25
N LEU A 301 -1.06 -7.69 12.20
CA LEU A 301 -0.01 -8.70 12.18
C LEU A 301 1.40 -8.09 12.17
N GLN A 302 1.69 -7.21 13.12
CA GLN A 302 3.00 -6.53 13.21
C GLN A 302 3.60 -6.64 14.62
N GLY A 303 4.92 -6.44 14.71
CA GLY A 303 5.64 -6.36 15.99
C GLY A 303 5.52 -7.63 16.84
N GLU A 304 5.19 -7.47 18.12
CA GLU A 304 5.11 -8.57 19.09
C GLU A 304 4.11 -9.66 18.69
N LYS A 305 2.99 -9.27 18.06
CA LYS A 305 2.00 -10.25 17.57
C LYS A 305 2.59 -11.16 16.52
N PHE A 306 3.37 -10.62 15.59
CA PHE A 306 4.05 -11.43 14.56
C PHE A 306 5.13 -12.31 15.16
N ARG A 307 5.90 -11.82 16.15
CA ARG A 307 6.88 -12.64 16.87
C ARG A 307 6.22 -13.82 17.57
N LYS A 308 5.11 -13.58 18.27
CA LYS A 308 4.32 -14.62 18.92
C LYS A 308 3.84 -15.68 17.93
N ILE A 309 3.47 -15.29 16.71
CA ILE A 309 3.05 -16.25 15.67
C ILE A 309 4.22 -17.10 15.17
N LEU A 310 5.43 -16.54 15.06
CA LEU A 310 6.62 -17.31 14.71
C LEU A 310 6.95 -18.32 15.81
N ASP A 311 6.88 -17.91 17.09
CA ASP A 311 7.07 -18.82 18.22
C ASP A 311 6.06 -19.99 18.15
N ILE A 312 4.77 -19.69 17.93
CA ILE A 312 3.72 -20.71 17.77
C ILE A 312 3.95 -21.61 16.55
N ALA A 313 4.41 -21.05 15.43
CA ALA A 313 4.70 -21.83 14.23
C ALA A 313 5.88 -22.80 14.46
N VAL A 314 6.87 -22.42 15.28
CA VAL A 314 7.95 -23.32 15.72
C VAL A 314 7.42 -24.38 16.68
N GLU A 315 6.65 -23.99 17.68
CA GLU A 315 6.05 -24.92 18.66
C GLU A 315 5.16 -25.97 17.98
N ARG A 316 4.42 -25.58 16.94
CA ARG A 316 3.59 -26.46 16.11
C ARG A 316 4.39 -27.28 15.08
N GLY A 317 5.71 -27.09 15.00
CA GLY A 317 6.58 -27.80 14.07
C GLY A 317 6.37 -27.43 12.59
N LEU A 318 5.71 -26.31 12.31
CA LEU A 318 5.43 -25.82 10.95
C LEU A 318 6.66 -25.17 10.31
N ILE A 319 7.53 -24.61 11.16
CA ILE A 319 8.85 -24.10 10.79
C ILE A 319 9.87 -24.46 11.87
N THR A 320 11.14 -24.46 11.50
CA THR A 320 12.26 -24.60 12.44
C THR A 320 12.58 -23.29 13.15
N GLU A 321 13.24 -23.35 14.31
CA GLU A 321 13.79 -22.15 14.96
C GLU A 321 14.68 -21.33 14.03
N GLU A 322 15.47 -22.00 13.18
CA GLU A 322 16.34 -21.32 12.23
C GLU A 322 15.51 -20.57 11.16
N GLN A 323 14.45 -21.18 10.64
CA GLN A 323 13.53 -20.49 9.73
C GLN A 323 12.83 -19.32 10.42
N ALA A 324 12.41 -19.45 11.68
CA ALA A 324 11.83 -18.36 12.45
C ALA A 324 12.81 -17.19 12.66
N ARG A 325 14.10 -17.47 12.93
CA ARG A 325 15.16 -16.46 13.06
C ARG A 325 15.39 -15.67 11.77
N VAL A 326 15.23 -16.32 10.61
CA VAL A 326 15.35 -15.67 9.29
C VAL A 326 14.13 -14.80 8.96
N VAL A 327 12.93 -15.21 9.40
CA VAL A 327 11.66 -14.47 9.19
C VAL A 327 11.48 -13.31 10.20
N GLY A 328 12.09 -13.39 11.39
CA GLY A 328 11.99 -12.37 12.43
C GLY A 328 13.24 -12.27 13.32
N VAL A 329 13.97 -11.16 13.17
CA VAL A 329 14.88 -10.49 14.14
C VAL A 329 15.16 -11.26 15.45
N ILE A 330 16.14 -12.17 15.45
CA ILE A 330 16.85 -12.57 16.67
C ILE A 330 18.32 -12.18 16.47
N SER A 331 18.78 -11.20 17.25
CA SER A 331 20.22 -11.07 17.49
C SER A 331 20.59 -12.07 18.60
N PRO A 332 21.73 -12.76 18.53
CA PRO A 332 22.20 -13.65 19.61
C PRO A 332 22.28 -12.97 20.99
N GLU A 333 22.36 -11.64 21.04
CA GLU A 333 22.55 -10.86 22.26
C GLU A 333 21.28 -10.71 23.12
N SER A 334 20.10 -11.08 22.61
CA SER A 334 18.82 -10.96 23.33
C SER A 334 18.37 -12.23 24.05
N SER A 335 18.89 -13.41 23.68
CA SER A 335 18.60 -14.66 24.41
C SER A 335 19.39 -14.77 25.71
N GLU A 336 20.64 -14.30 25.74
CA GLU A 336 21.46 -14.28 26.97
C GLU A 336 20.90 -13.31 28.01
N LYS A 337 20.41 -12.12 27.60
CA LYS A 337 19.81 -11.15 28.54
C LYS A 337 18.48 -11.64 29.14
N LEU A 338 17.71 -12.47 28.42
CA LEU A 338 16.46 -13.04 28.95
C LEU A 338 16.73 -14.19 29.92
N GLU A 339 17.73 -15.05 29.66
CA GLU A 339 18.13 -16.08 30.63
C GLU A 339 18.76 -15.49 31.91
N GLU A 340 19.49 -14.39 31.79
CA GLU A 340 20.08 -13.69 32.95
C GLU A 340 19.01 -12.99 33.79
N THR A 341 17.99 -12.41 33.14
CA THR A 341 16.84 -11.77 33.80
C THR A 341 15.92 -12.80 34.48
N VAL A 342 15.69 -13.97 33.87
CA VAL A 342 14.87 -15.03 34.49
C VAL A 342 15.58 -15.70 35.67
N LYS A 343 16.91 -15.72 35.69
CA LYS A 343 17.69 -16.19 36.87
C LYS A 343 17.68 -15.19 38.03
N THR A 344 17.47 -13.90 37.79
CA THR A 344 17.42 -12.89 38.87
C THR A 344 16.07 -12.82 39.60
N PHE A 345 15.02 -13.46 39.08
CA PHE A 345 13.67 -13.47 39.67
C PHE A 345 13.27 -14.79 40.34
N LYS A 346 14.20 -15.74 40.52
CA LYS A 346 14.01 -16.88 41.42
C LYS A 346 14.72 -16.63 42.76
N ILE A 347 13.99 -16.04 43.70
CA ILE A 347 14.15 -16.25 45.14
C ILE A 347 12.88 -16.93 45.63
#